data_AF-A0A9R0ZVQ9-F1
#
_entry.id   AF-A0A9R0ZVQ9-F1
#
_cell.length_a   1.000
_cell.length_b   1.000
_cell.length_c   1.000
_cell.angle_alpha   90.00
_cell.angle_beta   90.00
_cell.angle_gamma   90.00
#
_symmetry.space_group_name_H-M   'P 1'
#
loop_
_entity.id
_entity.type
_entity.pdbx_description
1 polymer ?
#
loop_
_entity_poly.entity_id
_entity_poly.type
_entity_poly.pdbx_seq_one_letter_code
_entity_poly.pdbx_strand_id
1 'polypeptide(L)'
;MNEIIDKYSTHSKNLGKSDQQPAIDLNLEHCKYDSLNEQLAEASLRLRRMRGEELDGLSVGELQQMEKNLETGLQRVLCTKDRQFMQQINDLQQKGTQLAEENMRLKNQMHEVPTASMVAVADAYAENVVPDDVHSSDSVMTAVHSASSQDNDDGSDISLKLA
;
A
#
# COMPACT_ATOMS: atom_id res chain seq x y z
N MET A 1 28.43 -61.82 36.01
CA MET A 1 29.04 -61.76 34.65
C MET A 1 28.02 -62.12 33.57
N ASN A 2 27.29 -63.23 33.72
CA ASN A 2 26.25 -63.64 32.78
C ASN A 2 25.10 -62.62 32.64
N GLU A 3 24.67 -61.97 33.72
CA GLU A 3 23.64 -60.91 33.66
C GLU A 3 24.06 -59.70 32.80
N ILE A 4 25.36 -59.37 32.78
CA ILE A 4 25.88 -58.26 31.97
C ILE A 4 25.86 -58.65 30.49
N ILE A 5 26.22 -59.91 30.20
CA ILE A 5 26.21 -60.49 28.85
C ILE A 5 24.76 -60.59 28.33
N ASP A 6 23.82 -61.01 29.17
CA ASP A 6 22.40 -61.09 28.82
C ASP A 6 21.79 -59.71 28.61
N LYS A 7 22.12 -58.72 29.44
CA LYS A 7 21.73 -57.32 29.20
C LYS A 7 22.26 -56.80 27.87
N TYR A 8 23.53 -57.04 27.55
CA TYR A 8 24.13 -56.58 26.29
C TYR A 8 23.54 -57.29 25.07
N SER A 9 23.27 -58.59 25.16
CA SER A 9 22.61 -59.39 24.12
C SER A 9 21.17 -58.91 23.87
N THR A 10 20.46 -58.55 24.94
CA THR A 10 19.09 -58.02 24.85
C THR A 10 19.08 -56.63 24.23
N HIS A 11 19.99 -55.73 24.61
CA HIS A 11 20.07 -54.40 24.00
C HIS A 11 20.56 -54.44 22.55
N SER A 12 21.54 -55.28 22.22
CA SER A 12 22.06 -55.49 20.85
C SER A 12 20.98 -55.97 19.88
N LYS A 13 20.14 -56.93 20.29
CA LYS A 13 19.02 -57.43 19.47
C LYS A 13 17.89 -56.41 19.28
N ASN A 14 17.83 -55.36 20.11
CA ASN A 14 16.85 -54.29 20.01
C ASN A 14 17.42 -53.00 19.39
N LEU A 15 18.75 -52.88 19.21
CA LEU A 15 19.38 -51.72 18.57
C LEU A 15 18.92 -51.55 17.11
N GLY A 16 18.69 -52.66 16.39
CA GLY A 16 18.11 -52.64 15.04
C GLY A 16 16.61 -52.35 14.99
N LYS A 17 15.92 -52.24 16.13
CA LYS A 17 14.50 -51.84 16.23
C LYS A 17 14.31 -50.41 16.73
N SER A 18 15.38 -49.76 17.19
CA SER A 18 15.34 -48.40 17.72
C SER A 18 15.59 -47.32 16.66
N ASP A 19 15.93 -47.71 15.42
CA ASP A 19 16.04 -46.80 14.27
C ASP A 19 14.71 -46.52 13.57
N GLN A 20 13.59 -46.97 14.14
CA GLN A 20 12.31 -46.33 13.86
C GLN A 20 12.27 -45.00 14.63
N GLN A 21 12.99 -44.00 14.11
CA GLN A 21 12.47 -42.62 14.09
C GLN A 21 10.96 -42.72 13.80
N PRO A 22 10.10 -41.94 14.48
CA PRO A 22 8.68 -42.18 14.51
C PRO A 22 8.12 -42.08 13.09
N ALA A 23 8.06 -43.20 12.38
CA ALA A 23 7.50 -43.26 11.04
C ALA A 23 6.02 -42.81 11.07
N ILE A 24 5.38 -42.93 12.23
CA ILE A 24 4.03 -42.41 12.49
C ILE A 24 4.01 -40.88 12.49
N ASP A 25 5.02 -40.21 13.05
CA ASP A 25 5.12 -38.74 13.09
C ASP A 25 5.48 -38.21 11.70
N LEU A 26 6.44 -38.83 11.00
CA LEU A 26 6.76 -38.49 9.61
C LEU A 26 5.58 -38.73 8.66
N ASN A 27 4.85 -39.85 8.80
CA ASN A 27 3.67 -40.13 7.98
C ASN A 27 2.53 -39.16 8.30
N LEU A 28 2.36 -38.78 9.57
CA LEU A 28 1.37 -37.78 9.97
C LEU A 28 1.71 -36.39 9.41
N GLU A 29 2.99 -35.99 9.45
CA GLU A 29 3.48 -34.76 8.82
C GLU A 29 3.28 -34.79 7.31
N HIS A 30 3.56 -35.92 6.66
CA HIS A 30 3.34 -36.09 5.21
C HIS A 30 1.85 -35.98 4.87
N CYS A 31 0.96 -36.66 5.59
CA CYS A 31 -0.49 -36.53 5.42
C CYS A 31 -0.99 -35.09 5.61
N LYS A 32 -0.43 -34.35 6.58
CA LYS A 32 -0.77 -32.94 6.80
C LYS A 32 -0.30 -32.07 5.64
N TYR A 33 0.92 -32.29 5.16
CA TYR A 33 1.48 -31.59 4.02
C TYR A 33 0.64 -31.83 2.75
N ASP A 34 0.29 -33.09 2.48
CA ASP A 34 -0.53 -33.46 1.33
C ASP A 34 -1.91 -32.80 1.39
N SER A 35 -2.57 -32.82 2.55
CA SER A 35 -3.85 -32.15 2.75
C SER A 35 -3.75 -30.63 2.60
N LEU A 36 -2.66 -30.01 3.05
CA LEU A 36 -2.44 -28.58 2.88
C LEU A 36 -2.17 -28.22 1.42
N ASN A 37 -1.42 -29.06 0.71
CA ASN A 37 -1.14 -28.90 -0.71
C ASN A 37 -2.42 -29.06 -1.56
N GLU A 38 -3.30 -30.00 -1.21
CA GLU A 38 -4.61 -30.16 -1.83
C GLU A 38 -5.48 -28.92 -1.62
N GLN A 39 -5.56 -28.39 -0.38
CA GLN A 39 -6.29 -27.15 -0.09
C GLN A 39 -5.73 -25.95 -0.87
N LEU A 40 -4.40 -25.87 -1.01
CA LEU A 40 -3.76 -24.82 -1.81
C LEU A 40 -4.12 -24.94 -3.29
N ALA A 41 -4.10 -26.16 -3.84
CA ALA A 41 -4.48 -26.42 -5.22
C ALA A 41 -5.96 -26.08 -5.46
N GLU A 42 -6.86 -26.47 -4.55
CA GLU A 42 -8.28 -26.14 -4.60
C GLU A 42 -8.53 -24.63 -4.54
N ALA A 43 -7.89 -23.95 -3.57
CA ALA A 43 -8.00 -22.50 -3.43
C ALA A 43 -7.48 -21.76 -4.68
N SER A 44 -6.37 -22.23 -5.25
CA SER A 44 -5.80 -21.67 -6.48
C SER A 44 -6.73 -21.85 -7.68
N LEU A 45 -7.29 -23.05 -7.85
CA LEU A 45 -8.28 -23.33 -8.90
C LEU A 45 -9.53 -22.45 -8.71
N ARG A 46 -10.02 -22.33 -7.48
CA ARG A 46 -11.15 -21.47 -7.15
C ARG A 46 -10.89 -20.01 -7.49
N LEU A 47 -9.69 -19.49 -7.22
CA LEU A 47 -9.30 -18.13 -7.60
C LEU A 47 -9.30 -17.92 -9.12
N ARG A 48 -8.76 -18.88 -9.89
CA ARG A 48 -8.78 -18.84 -11.36
C ARG A 48 -10.21 -18.88 -11.91
N ARG A 49 -11.06 -19.75 -11.38
CA ARG A 49 -12.49 -19.79 -11.70
C ARG A 49 -13.20 -18.47 -11.43
N MET A 50 -12.95 -17.86 -10.28
CA MET A 50 -13.51 -16.53 -9.95
C MET A 50 -12.99 -15.41 -10.87
N ARG A 51 -11.87 -15.61 -11.57
CA ARG A 51 -11.35 -14.70 -12.62
C ARG A 51 -11.93 -15.00 -14.01
N GLY A 52 -12.72 -16.06 -14.16
CA GLY A 52 -13.28 -16.49 -15.45
C GLY A 52 -12.40 -17.48 -16.21
N GLU A 53 -11.40 -18.08 -15.55
CA GLU A 53 -10.50 -19.08 -16.13
C GLU A 53 -10.95 -20.50 -15.72
N GLU A 54 -10.64 -21.54 -16.52
CA GLU A 54 -10.93 -22.96 -16.17
C GLU A 54 -12.39 -23.23 -15.75
N LEU A 55 -13.34 -22.69 -16.53
CA LEU A 55 -14.79 -22.82 -16.30
C LEU A 55 -15.37 -24.13 -16.86
N ASP A 56 -14.61 -24.85 -17.68
CA ASP A 56 -15.04 -26.11 -18.27
C ASP A 56 -15.40 -27.13 -17.18
N GLY A 57 -16.49 -27.87 -17.41
CA GLY A 57 -16.98 -28.88 -16.46
C GLY A 57 -17.82 -28.33 -15.30
N LEU A 58 -18.00 -27.01 -15.18
CA LEU A 58 -18.96 -26.43 -14.24
C LEU A 58 -20.38 -26.51 -14.80
N SER A 59 -21.33 -26.80 -13.92
CA SER A 59 -22.76 -26.69 -14.21
C SER A 59 -23.22 -25.23 -14.26
N VAL A 60 -24.34 -24.98 -14.93
CA VAL A 60 -24.97 -23.66 -14.97
C VAL A 60 -25.27 -23.13 -13.55
N GLY A 61 -25.69 -24.01 -12.63
CA GLY A 61 -25.97 -23.62 -11.25
C GLY A 61 -24.71 -23.17 -10.49
N GLU A 62 -23.58 -23.84 -10.69
CA GLU A 62 -22.30 -23.45 -10.09
C GLU A 62 -21.80 -22.11 -10.63
N LEU A 63 -21.94 -21.90 -11.95
CA LEU A 63 -21.61 -20.61 -12.59
C LEU A 63 -22.47 -19.48 -12.03
N GLN A 64 -23.80 -19.66 -11.96
CA GLN A 64 -24.71 -18.66 -11.40
C GLN A 64 -24.41 -18.35 -9.92
N GLN A 65 -24.06 -19.36 -9.13
CA GLN A 65 -23.69 -19.16 -7.73
C GLN A 65 -22.38 -18.37 -7.60
N MET A 66 -21.41 -18.62 -8.49
CA MET A 66 -20.17 -17.88 -8.54
C MET A 66 -20.39 -16.42 -8.97
N GLU A 67 -21.20 -16.18 -10.00
CA GLU A 67 -21.59 -14.85 -10.45
C GLU A 67 -22.24 -14.05 -9.32
N LYS A 68 -23.21 -14.64 -8.61
CA LYS A 68 -23.86 -14.01 -7.45
C LYS A 68 -22.88 -13.63 -6.35
N ASN A 69 -21.89 -14.50 -6.08
CA ASN A 69 -20.86 -14.22 -5.08
C ASN A 69 -19.95 -13.06 -5.50
N LEU A 70 -19.55 -13.03 -6.78
CA LEU A 70 -18.76 -11.95 -7.35
C LEU A 70 -19.52 -10.63 -7.35
N GLU A 71 -20.79 -10.62 -7.75
CA GLU A 71 -21.66 -9.45 -7.74
C GLU A 71 -21.80 -8.89 -6.32
N THR A 72 -22.07 -9.76 -5.34
CA THR A 72 -22.16 -9.35 -3.92
C THR A 72 -20.84 -8.77 -3.42
N GLY A 73 -19.71 -9.39 -3.79
CA GLY A 73 -18.37 -8.90 -3.43
C GLY A 73 -18.08 -7.53 -4.05
N LEU A 74 -18.40 -7.36 -5.33
CA LEU A 74 -18.24 -6.12 -6.07
C LEU A 74 -19.07 -4.99 -5.44
N GLN A 75 -20.35 -5.26 -5.13
CA GLN A 75 -21.22 -4.28 -4.48
C GLN A 75 -20.64 -3.82 -3.14
N ARG A 76 -20.08 -4.73 -2.33
CA ARG A 76 -19.41 -4.36 -1.06
C ARG A 76 -18.19 -3.46 -1.27
N VAL A 77 -17.38 -3.76 -2.29
CA VAL A 77 -16.21 -2.95 -2.64
C VAL A 77 -16.63 -1.56 -3.08
N LEU A 78 -17.63 -1.46 -3.97
CA LEU A 78 -18.17 -0.17 -4.44
C LEU A 78 -18.71 0.66 -3.28
N CYS A 79 -19.61 0.11 -2.47
CA CYS A 79 -20.14 0.82 -1.29
C CYS A 79 -19.05 1.31 -0.34
N THR A 80 -17.99 0.52 -0.15
CA THR A 80 -16.87 0.92 0.72
C THR A 80 -16.08 2.08 0.11
N LYS A 81 -15.78 2.00 -1.19
CA LYS A 81 -15.07 3.06 -1.93
C LYS A 81 -15.90 4.35 -1.97
N ASP A 82 -17.19 4.26 -2.28
CA ASP A 82 -18.09 5.41 -2.35
C ASP A 82 -18.17 6.12 -1.00
N ARG A 83 -18.28 5.37 0.10
CA ARG A 83 -18.26 5.94 1.45
C ARG A 83 -16.94 6.67 1.73
N GLN A 84 -15.80 6.07 1.37
CA GLN A 84 -14.49 6.70 1.56
C GLN A 84 -14.35 7.99 0.74
N PHE A 85 -14.75 7.97 -0.53
CA PHE A 85 -14.70 9.15 -1.39
C PHE A 85 -15.63 10.25 -0.91
N MET A 86 -16.87 9.93 -0.53
CA MET A 86 -17.80 10.92 0.03
C MET A 86 -17.23 11.55 1.30
N GLN A 87 -16.60 10.77 2.17
CA GLN A 87 -15.97 11.30 3.37
C GLN A 87 -14.81 12.27 3.03
N GLN A 88 -13.93 11.89 2.10
CA GLN A 88 -12.84 12.76 1.65
C GLN A 88 -13.35 14.05 1.00
N ILE A 89 -14.41 13.97 0.19
CA ILE A 89 -15.04 15.14 -0.43
C ILE A 89 -15.57 16.08 0.65
N ASN A 90 -16.29 15.56 1.64
CA ASN A 90 -16.84 16.37 2.73
C ASN A 90 -15.73 17.03 3.56
N ASP A 91 -14.68 16.29 3.90
CA ASP A 91 -13.53 16.82 4.65
C ASP A 91 -12.84 17.96 3.89
N LEU A 92 -12.67 17.81 2.58
CA LEU A 92 -12.08 18.85 1.72
C LEU A 92 -13.00 20.06 1.57
N GLN A 93 -14.31 19.86 1.42
CA GLN A 93 -15.29 20.95 1.37
C GLN A 93 -15.28 21.76 2.66
N GLN A 94 -15.28 21.10 3.83
CA GLN A 94 -15.21 21.77 5.13
C GLN A 94 -13.91 22.56 5.31
N LYS A 95 -12.77 22.01 4.90
CA LYS A 95 -11.50 22.74 4.91
C LYS A 95 -11.54 23.94 3.96
N GLY A 96 -12.13 23.78 2.79
CA GLY A 96 -12.32 24.85 1.81
C GLY A 96 -13.16 26.00 2.37
N THR A 97 -14.27 25.71 3.05
CA THR A 97 -15.11 26.75 3.67
C THR A 97 -14.38 27.46 4.80
N GLN A 98 -13.70 26.73 5.69
CA GLN A 98 -12.91 27.33 6.78
C GLN A 98 -11.81 28.24 6.26
N LEU A 99 -11.10 27.81 5.20
CA LEU A 99 -10.03 28.60 4.61
C LEU A 99 -10.58 29.87 3.94
N ALA A 100 -11.74 29.79 3.27
CA ALA A 100 -12.39 30.94 2.66
C ALA A 100 -12.86 31.97 3.70
N GLU A 101 -13.45 31.51 4.81
CA GLU A 101 -13.86 32.35 5.94
C GLU A 101 -12.66 33.06 6.58
N GLU A 102 -11.58 32.33 6.87
CA GLU A 102 -10.34 32.92 7.42
C GLU A 102 -9.69 33.90 6.44
N ASN A 103 -9.66 33.59 5.14
CA ASN A 103 -9.12 34.50 4.13
C ASN A 103 -9.92 35.81 4.06
N MET A 104 -11.26 35.74 4.14
CA MET A 104 -12.13 36.90 4.20
C MET A 104 -11.88 37.73 5.46
N ARG A 105 -11.77 37.07 6.62
CA ARG A 105 -11.45 37.71 7.91
C ARG A 105 -10.13 38.48 7.86
N LEU A 106 -9.08 37.86 7.32
CA LEU A 106 -7.75 38.48 7.18
C LEU A 106 -7.74 39.65 6.19
N LYS A 107 -8.44 39.52 5.06
CA LYS A 107 -8.60 40.62 4.09
C LYS A 107 -9.27 41.84 4.73
N ASN A 108 -10.35 41.63 5.49
CA ASN A 108 -11.03 42.71 6.19
C ASN A 108 -10.11 43.39 7.20
N GLN A 109 -9.35 42.62 8.00
CA GLN A 109 -8.36 43.20 8.93
C GLN A 109 -7.28 44.01 8.23
N MET A 110 -6.79 43.55 7.08
CA MET A 110 -5.78 44.28 6.30
C MET A 110 -6.32 45.63 5.79
N HIS A 111 -7.60 45.69 5.44
CA HIS A 111 -8.27 46.95 5.06
C HIS A 111 -8.56 47.87 6.25
N GLU A 112 -8.63 47.34 7.47
CA GLU A 112 -8.85 48.11 8.70
C GLU A 112 -7.56 48.66 9.33
N VAL A 113 -6.36 48.23 8.87
CA VAL A 113 -5.10 48.84 9.30
C VAL A 113 -5.05 50.28 8.78
N PRO A 114 -5.02 51.31 9.65
CA PRO A 114 -4.90 52.68 9.19
C PRO A 114 -3.56 52.87 8.49
N THR A 115 -3.61 53.36 7.25
CA THR A 115 -2.47 53.80 6.45
C THR A 115 -1.52 54.77 7.18
N ALA A 116 -1.97 55.38 8.28
CA ALA A 116 -1.15 56.20 9.17
C ALA A 116 0.07 55.47 9.78
N SER A 117 0.03 54.14 9.97
CA SER A 117 1.18 53.42 10.52
C SER A 117 2.29 53.12 9.50
N MET A 118 2.02 53.19 8.20
CA MET A 118 3.05 53.06 7.16
C MET A 118 3.72 54.39 6.81
N VAL A 119 3.00 55.51 6.95
CA VAL A 119 3.55 56.85 6.65
C VAL A 119 4.63 57.26 7.66
N ALA A 120 4.54 56.82 8.92
CA ALA A 120 5.55 57.12 9.95
C ALA A 120 6.93 56.47 9.70
N VAL A 121 7.02 55.43 8.86
CA VAL A 121 8.30 54.78 8.51
C VAL A 121 8.94 55.43 7.29
N ALA A 122 8.14 56.04 6.40
CA ALA A 122 8.65 56.76 5.23
C ALA A 122 9.17 58.18 5.57
N ASP A 123 8.61 58.83 6.58
CA ASP A 123 9.00 60.19 6.99
C ASP A 123 10.39 60.27 7.66
N ALA A 124 10.97 59.13 8.06
CA ALA A 124 12.32 59.07 8.65
C ALA A 124 13.45 58.97 7.60
N TYR A 125 13.13 58.82 6.32
CA TYR A 125 14.12 58.61 5.24
C TYR A 125 14.07 59.69 4.14
N ALA A 126 13.24 60.73 4.28
CA ALA A 126 13.05 61.76 3.26
C ALA A 126 14.07 62.93 3.30
N GLU A 127 15.14 62.82 4.08
CA GLU A 127 16.28 63.75 3.98
C GLU A 127 17.39 63.08 3.16
N ASN A 128 17.26 63.14 1.83
CA ASN A 128 18.34 63.14 0.82
C ASN A 128 17.73 62.86 -0.57
N VAL A 129 17.00 63.84 -1.10
CA VAL A 129 16.65 63.87 -2.53
C VAL A 129 17.87 64.35 -3.31
N VAL A 130 18.50 63.44 -4.05
CA VAL A 130 19.27 63.78 -5.25
C VAL A 130 18.49 63.19 -6.43
N PRO A 131 18.04 63.99 -7.41
CA PRO A 131 17.42 63.47 -8.61
C PRO A 131 18.53 63.24 -9.63
N ASP A 132 18.90 61.99 -9.87
CA ASP A 132 19.58 61.63 -11.11
C ASP A 132 18.76 60.57 -11.84
N ASP A 133 18.38 60.97 -13.05
CA ASP A 133 17.85 60.12 -14.11
C ASP A 133 18.69 58.85 -14.27
N VAL A 134 18.08 57.88 -14.98
CA VAL A 134 18.72 57.01 -15.97
C VAL A 134 18.50 55.50 -15.75
N HIS A 135 17.75 54.95 -16.72
CA HIS A 135 17.67 53.57 -17.20
C HIS A 135 16.72 52.57 -16.52
N SER A 136 15.57 52.41 -17.18
CA SER A 136 15.06 51.13 -17.69
C SER A 136 16.13 50.04 -17.77
N SER A 137 15.90 48.92 -17.10
CA SER A 137 16.58 47.66 -17.39
C SER A 137 15.67 46.49 -17.02
N ASP A 138 15.54 45.59 -17.99
CA ASP A 138 14.77 44.35 -17.96
C ASP A 138 15.07 43.49 -16.73
N SER A 139 14.02 42.98 -16.08
CA SER A 139 14.16 41.92 -15.09
C SER A 139 13.83 40.57 -15.73
N VAL A 140 14.91 39.84 -15.98
CA VAL A 140 15.03 38.48 -16.50
C VAL A 140 14.27 37.48 -15.62
N MET A 141 13.42 36.65 -16.23
CA MET A 141 12.91 35.43 -15.60
C MET A 141 14.07 34.50 -15.28
N THR A 142 14.38 34.33 -14.00
CA THR A 142 15.31 33.30 -13.54
C THR A 142 14.64 31.94 -13.63
N ALA A 143 15.06 31.16 -14.63
CA ALA A 143 14.80 29.74 -14.74
C ALA A 143 15.41 29.03 -13.53
N VAL A 144 14.55 28.46 -12.69
CA VAL A 144 14.97 27.51 -11.65
C VAL A 144 15.08 26.13 -12.29
N HIS A 145 16.32 25.73 -12.56
CA HIS A 145 16.67 24.34 -12.82
C HIS A 145 16.61 23.56 -11.49
N SER A 146 15.51 22.84 -11.27
CA SER A 146 15.48 21.73 -10.32
C SER A 146 15.82 20.46 -11.09
N ALA A 147 17.11 20.17 -11.19
CA ALA A 147 17.59 18.83 -11.43
C ALA A 147 17.53 18.06 -10.10
N SER A 148 16.58 17.13 -9.96
CA SER A 148 16.75 15.97 -9.08
C SER A 148 15.83 14.82 -9.51
N SER A 149 16.47 13.81 -10.08
CA SER A 149 16.11 12.39 -10.13
C SER A 149 14.80 11.98 -10.81
N GLN A 150 14.94 11.79 -12.12
CA GLN A 150 14.10 10.92 -12.92
C GLN A 150 14.77 9.53 -12.93
N ASP A 151 14.43 8.70 -11.95
CA ASP A 151 14.72 7.26 -11.96
C ASP A 151 13.38 6.51 -12.05
N ASN A 152 12.79 6.53 -13.25
CA ASN A 152 11.78 5.53 -13.61
C ASN A 152 12.53 4.37 -14.25
N ASP A 153 13.02 3.46 -13.42
CA ASP A 153 13.57 2.17 -13.85
C ASP A 153 12.89 1.07 -13.00
N ASP A 154 11.63 0.76 -13.32
CA ASP A 154 10.95 -0.45 -12.85
C ASP A 154 11.04 -1.50 -13.95
N GLY A 155 12.28 -1.91 -14.24
CA GLY A 155 12.60 -3.07 -15.05
C GLY A 155 12.16 -4.33 -14.32
N SER A 156 10.92 -4.75 -14.56
CA SER A 156 10.42 -6.06 -14.15
C SER A 156 11.21 -7.18 -14.84
N ASP A 157 12.22 -7.71 -14.15
CA ASP A 157 12.88 -8.97 -14.51
C ASP A 157 11.97 -10.17 -14.20
N ILE A 158 11.10 -10.54 -15.15
CA ILE A 158 10.45 -11.85 -15.16
C ILE A 158 11.29 -12.85 -15.97
N SER A 159 12.47 -13.20 -15.47
CA SER A 159 13.22 -14.32 -16.01
C SER A 159 12.70 -15.65 -15.45
N LEU A 160 11.88 -16.36 -16.23
CA LEU A 160 11.56 -17.77 -15.98
C LEU A 160 12.75 -18.64 -16.39
N LYS A 161 13.47 -19.21 -15.41
CA LYS A 161 14.46 -20.26 -15.67
C LYS A 161 13.77 -21.62 -15.57
N LEU A 162 13.47 -22.20 -16.72
CA LEU A 162 13.13 -23.62 -16.85
C LEU A 162 14.34 -24.45 -16.42
N ALA A 163 14.17 -25.26 -15.38
CA ALA A 163 15.00 -26.41 -15.07
C ALA A 163 14.07 -27.55 -14.65
#